data_AF-A0AAD5U7W7-F1
#
_entry.id   AF-A0AAD5U7W7-F1
#
_cell.length_a   1.000
_cell.length_b   1.000
_cell.length_c   1.000
_cell.angle_alpha   90.00
_cell.angle_beta   90.00
_cell.angle_gamma   90.00
#
_symmetry.space_group_name_H-M   'P 1'
#
loop_
_entity.id
_entity.type
_entity.pdbx_description
1 polymer ?
#
loop_
_entity_poly.entity_id
_entity_poly.type
_entity_poly.pdbx_seq_one_letter_code
_entity_poly.pdbx_strand_id
1 'polypeptide(L)'
;MCLLNKEKLSLEIWLKDRTKVDDLLKSKSNAKLIKATNNHVITHINNEIDQFKVRVVDEKIEFPDRPFTVITPASLKKPDPEKRCYDSKECIVCPTEYIQPSKFNQTIGPIKRANACITVLIRNKELEGIKHSLNSFEPFINSKLRYPYVFINDKPFTETFKNGIKQHIMKLRNSIIEPDVTFALIPEKDWGYPEWINQTLAAEIRDSLKNAYIYGGLESYRFMIRYFSGPFFNLPELMKYDYYWRVEPDVDFYSHVDYDPFVFMEEKKIKYGFNILIPELMETIPTLFQSTERYMQLNNIKDKGLLQLFVSQHGHFEYAKKNWITGEVGTCGGGKIGNKICENGGCCSKWGWCGNSQSFCSIQDCVGGCNMYNGNHFWSNFELGSFEFFRGNEYQGYFNSLDKAGGFFYERWGDAPVHSLAIGMFLKKSEVHWFGDIGYRHAELAYCPKILDGCYLRLNCTNSTKDAYPKWTENHIDAWHNLPFYLD
;
A
#
# COMPACT_ATOMS: atom_id res chain seq x y z
N MET A 1 17.95 -39.59 -26.65
CA MET A 1 19.39 -39.22 -26.66
C MET A 1 19.49 -37.91 -27.44
N CYS A 2 19.90 -36.75 -26.92
CA CYS A 2 20.62 -36.30 -25.72
C CYS A 2 19.92 -35.00 -25.23
N LEU A 3 19.59 -34.80 -23.94
CA LEU A 3 20.43 -34.47 -22.78
C LEU A 3 21.23 -33.15 -22.89
N LEU A 4 20.86 -32.20 -21.99
CA LEU A 4 21.72 -31.32 -21.16
C LEU A 4 22.52 -30.22 -21.92
N ASN A 5 22.83 -29.03 -21.39
CA ASN A 5 22.82 -28.48 -20.03
C ASN A 5 22.98 -26.93 -20.06
N LYS A 6 22.40 -26.28 -19.03
CA LYS A 6 22.86 -25.15 -18.19
C LYS A 6 24.01 -24.25 -18.65
N GLU A 7 23.79 -22.93 -18.50
CA GLU A 7 24.50 -22.08 -17.52
C GLU A 7 23.73 -20.77 -17.27
N LYS A 8 23.14 -20.65 -16.07
CA LYS A 8 22.53 -19.44 -15.52
C LYS A 8 23.41 -19.07 -14.33
N LEU A 9 24.43 -18.25 -14.57
CA LEU A 9 25.32 -17.75 -13.53
C LEU A 9 24.73 -16.47 -12.92
N SER A 10 24.69 -16.48 -11.59
CA SER A 10 24.27 -15.48 -10.61
C SER A 10 24.83 -14.07 -10.82
N LEU A 11 23.96 -13.06 -10.69
CA LEU A 11 24.29 -11.64 -10.55
C LEU A 11 24.03 -11.20 -9.09
N GLU A 12 24.68 -11.89 -8.15
CA GLU A 12 24.50 -11.75 -6.70
C GLU A 12 25.66 -11.01 -6.00
N ILE A 13 26.46 -10.23 -6.73
CA ILE A 13 27.59 -9.49 -6.13
C ILE A 13 27.66 -8.07 -6.68
N TRP A 14 26.80 -7.17 -6.18
CA TRP A 14 27.10 -5.72 -6.23
C TRP A 14 26.32 -4.84 -5.24
N LEU A 15 26.13 -5.27 -3.98
CA LEU A 15 25.64 -4.37 -2.92
C LEU A 15 26.30 -4.66 -1.55
N LYS A 16 27.64 -4.58 -1.49
CA LYS A 16 28.39 -4.47 -0.22
C LYS A 16 29.51 -3.44 -0.35
N ASP A 17 29.19 -2.15 -0.15
CA ASP A 17 29.98 -1.17 0.63
C ASP A 17 29.42 0.25 0.44
N ARG A 18 28.46 0.65 1.28
CA ARG A 18 27.90 2.02 1.30
C ARG A 18 28.75 3.02 2.09
N THR A 19 29.82 2.58 2.74
CA THR A 19 30.65 3.37 3.68
C THR A 19 31.72 4.23 3.00
N LYS A 20 32.08 3.99 1.74
CA LYS A 20 33.11 4.77 1.03
C LYS A 20 32.60 6.04 0.33
N VAL A 21 31.29 6.18 0.15
CA VAL A 21 30.69 7.34 -0.56
C VAL A 21 30.53 8.54 0.38
N ASP A 22 30.30 8.30 1.67
CA ASP A 22 30.10 9.36 2.67
C ASP A 22 31.39 10.08 3.08
N ASP A 23 32.55 9.44 2.91
CA ASP A 23 33.86 10.06 3.21
C ASP A 23 34.33 11.01 2.10
N LEU A 24 33.91 10.79 0.85
CA LEU A 24 34.24 11.65 -0.29
C LEU A 24 33.46 12.97 -0.30
N LEU A 25 32.28 13.00 0.34
CA LEU A 25 31.40 14.18 0.37
C LEU A 25 31.70 15.12 1.55
N LYS A 26 32.55 14.73 2.51
CA LYS A 26 32.91 15.54 3.69
C LYS A 26 34.12 16.46 3.51
N SER A 27 34.84 16.40 2.38
CA SER A 27 35.97 17.31 2.13
C SER A 27 35.76 18.19 0.90
N LYS A 28 35.23 19.41 1.10
CA LYS A 28 35.83 20.68 0.66
C LYS A 28 34.78 21.81 0.65
N SER A 29 34.86 22.62 1.69
CA SER A 29 34.41 23.98 1.79
C SER A 29 35.19 24.94 0.88
N ASN A 30 34.50 26.00 0.43
CA ASN A 30 34.98 27.30 -0.06
C ASN A 30 35.41 27.48 -1.54
N ALA A 31 34.44 28.01 -2.29
CA ALA A 31 34.44 29.34 -2.93
C ALA A 31 35.39 29.66 -4.12
N LYS A 32 34.74 29.83 -5.28
CA LYS A 32 34.92 30.84 -6.36
C LYS A 32 36.26 30.90 -7.12
N LEU A 33 36.11 31.14 -8.44
CA LEU A 33 37.08 31.26 -9.54
C LEU A 33 37.40 29.89 -10.19
N ILE A 34 37.34 29.66 -11.50
CA ILE A 34 37.17 30.51 -12.68
C ILE A 34 36.58 29.66 -13.81
N LYS A 35 35.67 30.30 -14.54
CA LYS A 35 35.19 30.00 -15.89
C LYS A 35 36.29 29.45 -16.81
N ALA A 36 35.92 28.51 -17.69
CA ALA A 36 36.71 27.93 -18.78
C ALA A 36 37.52 26.68 -18.41
N THR A 37 36.95 25.51 -18.71
CA THR A 37 37.52 24.55 -19.66
C THR A 37 36.53 23.39 -19.86
N ASN A 38 35.55 23.62 -20.73
CA ASN A 38 35.02 22.55 -21.57
C ASN A 38 36.21 21.95 -22.34
N ASN A 39 36.44 20.64 -22.23
CA ASN A 39 37.16 19.74 -23.19
C ASN A 39 37.96 18.58 -22.56
N HIS A 40 37.69 18.12 -21.33
CA HIS A 40 38.46 16.99 -20.76
C HIS A 40 37.66 15.88 -20.07
N VAL A 41 36.42 15.62 -20.51
CA VAL A 41 35.69 14.40 -20.12
C VAL A 41 35.21 13.57 -21.33
N ILE A 42 35.32 14.08 -22.55
CA ILE A 42 35.12 13.30 -23.79
C ILE A 42 36.47 12.72 -24.24
N THR A 43 37.10 11.88 -23.41
CA THR A 43 38.26 11.07 -23.85
C THR A 43 38.46 9.79 -23.04
N HIS A 44 37.49 9.37 -22.21
CA HIS A 44 37.62 8.12 -21.44
C HIS A 44 36.51 7.08 -21.69
N ILE A 45 35.56 7.36 -22.60
CA ILE A 45 34.51 6.39 -22.98
C ILE A 45 34.80 5.74 -24.35
N ASN A 46 35.73 6.27 -25.15
CA ASN A 46 36.02 5.75 -26.50
C ASN A 46 37.11 4.67 -26.57
N ASN A 47 37.65 4.17 -25.45
CA ASN A 47 38.73 3.18 -25.46
C ASN A 47 38.31 1.75 -25.05
N GLU A 48 37.01 1.45 -24.91
CA GLU A 48 36.53 0.08 -24.64
C GLU A 48 35.60 -0.48 -25.74
N ILE A 49 35.62 0.07 -26.95
CA ILE A 49 34.89 -0.47 -28.13
C ILE A 49 35.87 -0.88 -29.24
N ASP A 50 37.04 -1.41 -28.88
CA ASP A 50 38.06 -1.85 -29.85
C ASP A 50 38.43 -3.35 -29.76
N GLN A 51 37.64 -4.15 -29.03
CA GLN A 51 37.94 -5.59 -28.87
C GLN A 51 36.98 -6.56 -29.56
N PHE A 52 36.02 -6.10 -30.36
CA PHE A 52 35.21 -7.00 -31.20
C PHE A 52 35.44 -6.72 -32.69
N LYS A 53 36.50 -7.33 -33.23
CA LYS A 53 36.74 -7.46 -34.67
C LYS A 53 35.66 -8.35 -35.29
N VAL A 54 34.74 -7.76 -36.07
CA VAL A 54 33.97 -8.49 -37.09
C VAL A 54 34.34 -7.90 -38.45
N ARG A 55 34.80 -8.80 -39.34
CA ARG A 55 35.31 -8.51 -40.68
C ARG A 55 34.19 -7.99 -41.59
N VAL A 56 34.46 -6.88 -42.27
CA VAL A 56 33.69 -6.39 -43.42
C VAL A 56 34.14 -7.18 -44.65
N VAL A 57 33.20 -7.77 -45.38
CA VAL A 57 33.40 -8.30 -46.73
C VAL A 57 32.50 -7.47 -47.65
N ASP A 58 33.10 -6.87 -48.67
CA ASP A 58 32.45 -6.01 -49.66
C ASP A 58 31.47 -6.80 -50.55
N GLU A 59 30.17 -6.59 -50.39
CA GLU A 59 29.18 -6.82 -51.46
C GLU A 59 28.17 -5.67 -51.51
N LYS A 60 28.04 -5.09 -52.71
CA LYS A 60 27.13 -3.98 -53.04
C LYS A 60 25.67 -4.39 -52.82
N ILE A 61 24.89 -3.50 -52.18
CA ILE A 61 23.42 -3.54 -52.24
C ILE A 61 22.94 -2.15 -52.67
N GLU A 62 22.31 -2.07 -53.84
CA GLU A 62 21.61 -0.89 -54.36
C GLU A 62 20.27 -0.69 -53.64
N PHE A 63 19.92 0.55 -53.31
CA PHE A 63 18.60 0.93 -52.81
C PHE A 63 17.74 1.49 -53.95
N PRO A 64 16.48 1.05 -54.13
CA PRO A 64 15.60 1.66 -55.12
C PRO A 64 15.02 2.99 -54.62
N ASP A 65 15.03 3.98 -55.50
CA ASP A 65 14.49 5.34 -55.33
C ASP A 65 13.04 5.36 -54.85
N ARG A 66 12.75 6.14 -53.80
CA ARG A 66 11.42 6.71 -53.57
C ARG A 66 11.51 8.18 -53.14
N PRO A 67 10.67 9.07 -53.70
CA PRO A 67 10.77 10.50 -53.48
C PRO A 67 10.25 10.90 -52.09
N PHE A 68 10.99 11.79 -51.42
CA PHE A 68 10.56 12.45 -50.19
C PHE A 68 9.46 13.48 -50.48
N THR A 69 8.33 13.40 -49.77
CA THR A 69 7.34 14.49 -49.72
C THR A 69 7.51 15.23 -48.40
N VAL A 70 7.88 16.52 -48.48
CA VAL A 70 7.93 17.43 -47.34
C VAL A 70 6.51 17.93 -47.05
N ILE A 71 5.98 17.66 -45.85
CA ILE A 71 4.68 18.17 -45.40
C ILE A 71 4.91 19.41 -44.54
N THR A 72 4.35 20.55 -44.95
CA THR A 72 4.37 21.82 -44.21
C THR A 72 3.26 21.89 -43.14
N PRO A 73 3.39 22.76 -42.09
CA PRO A 73 2.63 22.66 -40.83
C PRO A 73 1.14 23.09 -40.87
N ALA A 74 0.49 23.20 -42.03
CA ALA A 74 -0.81 23.87 -42.15
C ALA A 74 -2.06 22.94 -42.21
N SER A 75 -1.93 21.63 -41.98
CA SER A 75 -3.05 20.67 -42.17
C SER A 75 -3.37 19.76 -40.97
N LEU A 76 -2.85 20.04 -39.77
CA LEU A 76 -3.29 19.33 -38.56
C LEU A 76 -4.62 19.90 -38.05
N LYS A 77 -5.74 19.34 -38.53
CA LYS A 77 -7.04 19.51 -37.87
C LYS A 77 -6.93 19.00 -36.44
N LYS A 78 -7.35 19.81 -35.45
CA LYS A 78 -7.50 19.37 -34.06
C LYS A 78 -8.44 18.15 -34.02
N PRO A 79 -8.10 17.07 -33.31
CA PRO A 79 -8.97 15.91 -33.23
C PRO A 79 -10.22 16.24 -32.41
N ASP A 80 -11.37 15.91 -32.97
CA ASP A 80 -12.67 15.93 -32.33
C ASP A 80 -12.70 14.87 -31.20
N PRO A 81 -12.95 15.25 -29.93
CA PRO A 81 -12.89 14.33 -28.80
C PRO A 81 -13.94 13.21 -28.84
N GLU A 82 -14.97 13.31 -29.68
CA GLU A 82 -16.03 12.29 -29.80
C GLU A 82 -15.78 11.24 -30.90
N LYS A 83 -14.72 11.39 -31.73
CA LYS A 83 -14.49 10.52 -32.91
C LYS A 83 -13.16 9.76 -32.90
N ARG A 84 -12.76 9.19 -31.76
CA ARG A 84 -11.62 8.24 -31.74
C ARG A 84 -12.08 6.81 -32.00
N CYS A 85 -12.43 6.52 -33.25
CA CYS A 85 -12.49 5.18 -33.81
C CYS A 85 -12.04 5.28 -35.26
N TYR A 86 -10.74 5.18 -35.53
CA TYR A 86 -10.25 5.05 -36.90
C TYR A 86 -10.34 3.59 -37.31
N ASP A 87 -11.34 3.31 -38.16
CA ASP A 87 -11.28 2.35 -39.27
C ASP A 87 -10.78 0.92 -38.96
N SER A 88 -11.37 0.28 -37.94
CA SER A 88 -11.42 -1.18 -37.89
C SER A 88 -12.87 -1.62 -37.74
N LYS A 89 -13.28 -2.62 -38.53
CA LYS A 89 -14.65 -3.15 -38.61
C LYS A 89 -15.16 -3.84 -37.34
N GLU A 90 -14.50 -3.66 -36.21
CA GLU A 90 -14.82 -4.31 -34.93
C GLU A 90 -14.63 -3.34 -33.76
N CYS A 91 -15.40 -2.25 -33.72
CA CYS A 91 -15.68 -1.61 -32.44
C CYS A 91 -16.67 -2.47 -31.67
N ILE A 92 -16.15 -3.45 -30.92
CA ILE A 92 -16.95 -4.22 -29.97
C ILE A 92 -17.35 -3.26 -28.84
N VAL A 93 -18.65 -2.97 -28.74
CA VAL A 93 -19.24 -2.30 -27.57
C VAL A 93 -18.98 -3.21 -26.37
N CYS A 94 -18.16 -2.74 -25.42
CA CYS A 94 -17.69 -3.58 -24.31
C CYS A 94 -18.90 -4.14 -23.52
N PRO A 95 -18.93 -5.46 -23.20
CA PRO A 95 -20.05 -6.07 -22.49
C PRO A 95 -20.30 -5.37 -21.16
N THR A 96 -21.55 -4.98 -20.98
CA THR A 96 -22.04 -4.02 -20.01
C THR A 96 -22.24 -4.65 -18.62
N GLU A 97 -21.55 -5.73 -18.29
CA GLU A 97 -21.78 -6.49 -17.06
C GLU A 97 -20.67 -6.31 -16.02
N TYR A 98 -19.43 -6.01 -16.45
CA TYR A 98 -18.31 -5.66 -15.55
C TYR A 98 -18.03 -4.16 -15.48
N ILE A 99 -18.64 -3.39 -16.37
CA ILE A 99 -18.50 -1.93 -16.47
C ILE A 99 -19.91 -1.35 -16.61
N GLN A 100 -20.64 -1.25 -15.50
CA GLN A 100 -21.74 -0.29 -15.38
C GLN A 100 -21.42 0.70 -14.26
N PRO A 101 -20.48 1.64 -14.46
CA PRO A 101 -20.77 2.99 -14.03
C PRO A 101 -21.97 3.40 -14.87
N SER A 102 -23.12 3.58 -14.21
CA SER A 102 -24.31 4.19 -14.80
C SER A 102 -23.87 5.24 -15.79
N LYS A 103 -24.29 5.11 -17.06
CA LYS A 103 -24.08 6.15 -18.07
C LYS A 103 -24.28 7.49 -17.37
N PHE A 104 -23.19 8.24 -17.17
CA PHE A 104 -23.25 9.63 -16.75
C PHE A 104 -23.81 10.35 -17.97
N ASN A 105 -25.12 10.20 -18.18
CA ASN A 105 -25.88 11.18 -18.92
C ASN A 105 -25.63 12.44 -18.11
N GLN A 106 -24.87 13.38 -18.68
CA GLN A 106 -24.86 14.76 -18.23
C GLN A 106 -26.27 15.33 -18.45
N THR A 107 -27.24 14.84 -17.68
CA THR A 107 -28.48 15.56 -17.44
C THR A 107 -28.06 16.79 -16.65
N ILE A 108 -28.33 17.96 -17.22
CA ILE A 108 -28.09 19.29 -16.68
C ILE A 108 -28.70 19.34 -15.27
N GLY A 109 -27.87 19.10 -14.26
CA GLY A 109 -28.20 19.01 -12.85
C GLY A 109 -26.91 19.12 -12.03
N PRO A 110 -26.96 19.49 -10.75
CA PRO A 110 -25.77 19.59 -9.92
C PRO A 110 -25.06 18.23 -9.88
N ILE A 111 -23.76 18.23 -10.18
CA ILE A 111 -22.91 17.03 -10.13
C ILE A 111 -23.02 16.46 -8.71
N LYS A 112 -23.60 15.26 -8.57
CA LYS A 112 -23.64 14.55 -7.30
C LYS A 112 -22.20 14.27 -6.86
N ARG A 113 -21.90 14.56 -5.60
CA ARG A 113 -20.56 14.46 -5.02
C ARG A 113 -20.65 13.95 -3.60
N ALA A 114 -19.84 12.94 -3.27
CA ALA A 114 -19.78 12.42 -1.92
C ALA A 114 -18.99 13.37 -1.00
N ASN A 115 -19.21 13.27 0.30
CA ASN A 115 -18.44 14.00 1.30
C ASN A 115 -17.11 13.27 1.60
N ALA A 116 -16.06 13.58 0.83
CA ALA A 116 -14.80 12.85 0.87
C ALA A 116 -13.56 13.73 0.73
N CYS A 117 -12.39 13.17 1.07
CA CYS A 117 -11.10 13.83 0.89
C CYS A 117 -10.01 12.85 0.44
N ILE A 118 -8.91 13.40 -0.07
CA ILE A 118 -7.67 12.65 -0.33
C ILE A 118 -6.71 12.90 0.83
N THR A 119 -6.20 11.85 1.46
CA THR A 119 -5.33 11.96 2.64
C THR A 119 -3.92 11.50 2.31
N VAL A 120 -2.92 12.25 2.78
CA VAL A 120 -1.51 11.96 2.55
C VAL A 120 -0.73 12.21 3.84
N LEU A 121 -0.27 11.14 4.51
CA LEU A 121 0.69 11.25 5.62
C LEU A 121 2.10 11.34 5.05
N ILE A 122 2.80 12.45 5.29
CA ILE A 122 4.06 12.72 4.63
C ILE A 122 4.94 13.70 5.38
N ARG A 123 6.26 13.54 5.27
CA ARG A 123 7.24 14.46 5.85
C ARG A 123 7.65 15.53 4.86
N ASN A 124 8.13 16.67 5.38
CA ASN A 124 8.62 17.78 4.57
C ASN A 124 9.69 17.37 3.53
N LYS A 125 10.53 16.36 3.83
CA LYS A 125 11.60 15.89 2.94
C LYS A 125 11.12 15.08 1.74
N GLU A 126 9.86 14.62 1.74
CA GLU A 126 9.28 13.75 0.72
C GLU A 126 8.49 14.54 -0.35
N LEU A 127 8.70 15.87 -0.43
CA LEU A 127 8.01 16.76 -1.39
C LEU A 127 8.10 16.26 -2.84
N GLU A 128 9.26 15.78 -3.27
CA GLU A 128 9.42 15.30 -4.65
C GLU A 128 8.71 13.96 -4.87
N GLY A 129 8.67 13.06 -3.87
CA GLY A 129 7.98 11.77 -3.99
C GLY A 129 6.46 11.91 -4.05
N ILE A 130 5.89 12.91 -3.37
CA ILE A 130 4.45 13.19 -3.54
C ILE A 130 4.16 13.93 -4.85
N LYS A 131 5.05 14.81 -5.33
CA LYS A 131 4.90 15.38 -6.68
C LYS A 131 4.93 14.28 -7.74
N HIS A 132 5.79 13.28 -7.59
CA HIS A 132 5.79 12.08 -8.44
C HIS A 132 4.41 11.44 -8.48
N SER A 133 3.84 11.16 -7.32
CA SER A 133 2.51 10.52 -7.21
C SER A 133 1.40 11.36 -7.83
N LEU A 134 1.44 12.67 -7.59
CA LEU A 134 0.47 13.62 -8.15
C LEU A 134 0.54 13.70 -9.69
N ASN A 135 1.71 13.48 -10.31
CA ASN A 135 1.85 13.51 -11.77
C ASN A 135 0.95 12.49 -12.48
N SER A 136 0.60 11.38 -11.83
CA SER A 136 -0.36 10.40 -12.36
C SER A 136 -1.73 10.53 -11.72
N PHE A 137 -1.81 10.77 -10.41
CA PHE A 137 -3.08 10.83 -9.68
C PHE A 137 -3.98 12.00 -10.14
N GLU A 138 -3.43 13.20 -10.34
CA GLU A 138 -4.24 14.34 -10.82
C GLU A 138 -4.82 14.11 -12.22
N PRO A 139 -4.02 13.88 -13.28
CA PRO A 139 -4.58 13.75 -14.64
C PRO A 139 -5.47 12.52 -14.81
N PHE A 140 -5.25 11.44 -14.05
CA PHE A 140 -6.01 10.20 -14.21
C PHE A 140 -7.25 10.12 -13.34
N ILE A 141 -7.27 10.82 -12.20
CA ILE A 141 -8.34 10.70 -11.20
C ILE A 141 -8.83 12.09 -10.78
N ASN A 142 -8.01 12.85 -10.02
CA ASN A 142 -8.55 13.93 -9.19
C ASN A 142 -8.69 15.29 -9.87
N SER A 143 -8.10 15.53 -11.04
CA SER A 143 -8.20 16.83 -11.72
C SER A 143 -9.63 17.17 -12.18
N LYS A 144 -10.41 16.13 -12.53
CA LYS A 144 -11.83 16.23 -12.90
C LYS A 144 -12.74 16.31 -11.67
N LEU A 145 -12.45 15.52 -10.63
CA LEU A 145 -13.28 15.39 -9.42
C LEU A 145 -13.02 16.51 -8.38
N ARG A 146 -11.77 17.00 -8.34
CA ARG A 146 -11.27 18.08 -7.48
C ARG A 146 -11.53 17.86 -5.99
N TYR A 147 -11.44 16.62 -5.48
CA TYR A 147 -11.52 16.33 -4.05
C TYR A 147 -10.42 17.04 -3.27
N PRO A 148 -10.75 17.59 -2.08
CA PRO A 148 -9.79 18.32 -1.26
C PRO A 148 -8.72 17.37 -0.75
N TYR A 149 -7.50 17.89 -0.58
CA TYR A 149 -6.41 17.16 0.04
C TYR A 149 -6.28 17.51 1.53
N VAL A 150 -5.97 16.53 2.35
CA VAL A 150 -5.50 16.71 3.73
C VAL A 150 -4.11 16.08 3.83
N PHE A 151 -3.09 16.93 3.82
CA PHE A 151 -1.71 16.53 4.09
C PHE A 151 -1.48 16.53 5.60
N ILE A 152 -0.93 15.44 6.12
CA ILE A 152 -0.78 15.17 7.55
C ILE A 152 0.70 14.91 7.83
N ASN A 153 1.20 15.39 8.96
CA ASN A 153 2.62 15.22 9.33
C ASN A 153 2.78 15.25 10.86
N ASP A 154 3.79 14.54 11.37
CA ASP A 154 4.19 14.57 12.79
C ASP A 154 4.97 15.84 13.15
N LYS A 155 5.36 16.64 12.15
CA LYS A 155 6.00 17.95 12.29
C LYS A 155 5.25 19.03 11.49
N PRO A 156 5.34 20.31 11.89
CA PRO A 156 4.78 21.39 11.10
C PRO A 156 5.30 21.39 9.65
N PHE A 157 4.40 21.57 8.69
CA PHE A 157 4.80 21.72 7.29
C PHE A 157 5.50 23.06 7.06
N THR A 158 6.62 23.00 6.34
CA THR A 158 7.36 24.17 5.90
C THR A 158 6.61 24.91 4.79
N GLU A 159 6.86 26.22 4.68
CA GLU A 159 6.24 27.04 3.64
C GLU A 159 6.66 26.59 2.22
N THR A 160 7.90 26.11 2.07
CA THR A 160 8.39 25.49 0.84
C THR A 160 7.56 24.27 0.45
N PHE A 161 7.22 23.40 1.41
CA PHE A 161 6.38 22.24 1.15
C PHE A 161 4.97 22.65 0.73
N LYS A 162 4.34 23.54 1.50
CA LYS A 162 2.96 24.00 1.24
C LYS A 162 2.83 24.62 -0.14
N ASN A 163 3.73 25.55 -0.49
CA ASN A 163 3.73 26.22 -1.79
C ASN A 163 4.10 25.25 -2.91
N GLY A 164 5.06 24.35 -2.68
CA GLY A 164 5.45 23.34 -3.66
C GLY A 164 4.29 22.43 -4.06
N ILE A 165 3.45 22.00 -3.11
CA ILE A 165 2.25 21.19 -3.38
C ILE A 165 1.20 22.00 -4.15
N LYS A 166 0.82 23.18 -3.65
CA LYS A 166 -0.21 24.01 -4.28
C LYS A 166 0.14 24.33 -5.73
N GLN A 167 1.36 24.79 -5.98
CA GLN A 167 1.85 25.13 -7.32
C GLN A 167 1.87 23.92 -8.25
N HIS A 168 2.27 22.75 -7.73
CA HIS A 168 2.34 21.54 -8.54
C HIS A 168 0.93 21.05 -8.95
N ILE A 169 -0.03 21.05 -8.03
CA ILE A 169 -1.43 20.70 -8.34
C ILE A 169 -2.04 21.71 -9.32
N MET A 170 -1.81 23.02 -9.11
CA MET A 170 -2.28 24.06 -10.04
C MET A 170 -1.73 23.86 -11.46
N LYS A 171 -0.43 23.52 -11.57
CA LYS A 171 0.21 23.20 -12.85
C LYS A 171 -0.44 21.99 -13.51
N LEU A 172 -0.64 20.89 -12.79
CA LEU A 172 -1.25 19.67 -13.32
C LEU A 172 -2.71 19.88 -13.75
N ARG A 173 -3.44 20.74 -13.05
CA ARG A 173 -4.83 21.12 -13.39
C ARG A 173 -4.93 22.18 -14.48
N ASN A 174 -3.82 22.77 -14.93
CA ASN A 174 -3.79 23.95 -15.78
C ASN A 174 -4.75 25.05 -15.26
N SER A 175 -4.67 25.34 -13.96
CA SER A 175 -5.62 26.19 -13.23
C SER A 175 -4.90 27.30 -12.47
N ILE A 176 -5.47 28.51 -12.49
CA ILE A 176 -5.04 29.64 -11.66
C ILE A 176 -5.72 29.67 -10.28
N ILE A 177 -6.74 28.82 -10.09
CA ILE A 177 -7.46 28.69 -8.82
C ILE A 177 -6.65 27.76 -7.90
N GLU A 178 -6.37 28.22 -6.68
CA GLU A 178 -5.70 27.39 -5.68
C GLU A 178 -6.51 26.12 -5.37
N PRO A 179 -5.85 24.96 -5.23
CA PRO A 179 -6.52 23.73 -4.82
C PRO A 179 -6.96 23.82 -3.36
N ASP A 180 -8.09 23.18 -3.04
CA ASP A 180 -8.51 22.98 -1.65
C ASP A 180 -7.56 21.97 -0.97
N VAL A 181 -6.70 22.50 -0.10
CA VAL A 181 -5.65 21.75 0.58
C VAL A 181 -5.58 22.18 2.03
N THR A 182 -5.71 21.21 2.93
CA THR A 182 -5.49 21.36 4.37
C THR A 182 -4.15 20.74 4.74
N PHE A 183 -3.38 21.42 5.61
CA PHE A 183 -2.12 20.92 6.17
C PHE A 183 -2.30 20.72 7.68
N ALA A 184 -2.50 19.48 8.09
CA ALA A 184 -2.77 19.08 9.47
C ALA A 184 -1.49 18.64 10.19
N LEU A 185 -1.40 18.97 11.47
CA LEU A 185 -0.36 18.50 12.38
C LEU A 185 -0.94 17.41 13.27
N ILE A 186 -0.25 16.28 13.38
CA ILE A 186 -0.68 15.21 14.29
C ILE A 186 -0.58 15.69 15.73
N PRO A 187 -1.64 15.55 16.56
CA PRO A 187 -1.56 15.85 17.98
C PRO A 187 -0.47 15.01 18.65
N GLU A 188 0.31 15.62 19.56
CA GLU A 188 1.46 14.95 20.18
C GLU A 188 1.10 13.64 20.89
N LYS A 189 -0.08 13.58 21.52
CA LYS A 189 -0.61 12.37 22.17
C LYS A 189 -0.85 11.19 21.20
N ASP A 190 -0.99 11.46 19.92
CA ASP A 190 -1.36 10.48 18.90
C ASP A 190 -0.12 9.96 18.14
N TRP A 191 1.06 10.55 18.36
CA TRP A 191 2.33 10.17 17.72
C TRP A 191 3.46 9.97 18.75
N GLY A 192 3.52 8.76 19.30
CA GLY A 192 4.52 8.39 20.31
C GLY A 192 4.15 7.12 21.05
N TYR A 193 4.77 6.93 22.22
CA TYR A 193 4.45 5.83 23.13
C TYR A 193 3.26 6.19 24.02
N PRO A 194 2.23 5.33 24.11
CA PRO A 194 1.25 5.44 25.17
C PRO A 194 1.86 5.02 26.52
N GLU A 195 1.23 5.45 27.62
CA GLU A 195 1.77 5.32 28.99
C GLU A 195 2.02 3.88 29.43
N TRP A 196 1.28 2.92 28.88
CA TRP A 196 1.41 1.49 29.21
C TRP A 196 2.55 0.77 28.47
N ILE A 197 3.31 1.48 27.62
CA ILE A 197 4.43 0.89 26.89
C ILE A 197 5.76 1.13 27.61
N ASN A 198 6.46 0.03 27.89
CA ASN A 198 7.82 0.06 28.39
C ASN A 198 8.77 0.44 27.24
N GLN A 199 9.18 1.71 27.22
CA GLN A 199 10.03 2.27 26.17
C GLN A 199 11.43 1.64 26.14
N THR A 200 11.98 1.24 27.29
CA THR A 200 13.28 0.55 27.37
C THR A 200 13.20 -0.81 26.69
N LEU A 201 12.17 -1.61 27.00
CA LEU A 201 11.96 -2.90 26.34
C LEU A 201 11.70 -2.73 24.85
N ALA A 202 10.88 -1.74 24.46
CA ALA A 202 10.63 -1.45 23.05
C ALA A 202 11.94 -1.07 22.31
N ALA A 203 12.86 -0.37 22.96
CA ALA A 203 14.17 -0.02 22.40
C ALA A 203 15.07 -1.26 22.26
N GLU A 204 15.14 -2.12 23.28
CA GLU A 204 15.87 -3.40 23.23
C GLU A 204 15.38 -4.28 22.08
N ILE A 205 14.06 -4.42 21.94
CA ILE A 205 13.42 -5.18 20.87
C ILE A 205 13.79 -4.62 19.50
N ARG A 206 13.67 -3.30 19.30
CA ARG A 206 14.08 -2.66 18.03
C ARG A 206 15.54 -2.91 17.70
N ASP A 207 16.44 -2.82 18.67
CA ASP A 207 17.86 -3.07 18.44
C ASP A 207 18.11 -4.53 18.02
N SER A 208 17.40 -5.48 18.63
CA SER A 208 17.48 -6.90 18.27
C SER A 208 16.93 -7.21 16.87
N LEU A 209 15.93 -6.44 16.40
CA LEU A 209 15.22 -6.68 15.14
C LEU A 209 15.72 -5.83 13.96
N LYS A 210 16.68 -4.92 14.18
CA LYS A 210 17.14 -3.95 13.17
C LYS A 210 17.57 -4.57 11.84
N ASN A 211 18.08 -5.80 11.89
CA ASN A 211 18.56 -6.56 10.72
C ASN A 211 17.68 -7.78 10.39
N ALA A 212 16.60 -8.03 11.15
CA ALA A 212 15.76 -9.20 10.96
C ALA A 212 14.80 -9.03 9.78
N TYR A 213 14.24 -7.83 9.61
CA TYR A 213 13.31 -7.50 8.54
C TYR A 213 13.24 -5.98 8.32
N ILE A 214 12.64 -5.59 7.20
CA ILE A 214 12.47 -4.18 6.82
C ILE A 214 11.85 -3.38 7.99
N TYR A 215 12.44 -2.21 8.29
CA TYR A 215 11.98 -1.32 9.36
C TYR A 215 11.99 -1.91 10.79
N GLY A 216 12.56 -3.09 11.05
CA GLY A 216 12.52 -3.73 12.38
C GLY A 216 13.06 -2.86 13.51
N GLY A 217 14.09 -2.07 13.22
CA GLY A 217 14.72 -1.12 14.15
C GLY A 217 14.18 0.32 14.08
N LEU A 218 13.23 0.64 13.19
CA LEU A 218 12.76 2.01 13.00
C LEU A 218 11.60 2.34 13.95
N GLU A 219 11.88 3.19 14.93
CA GLU A 219 10.88 3.68 15.89
C GLU A 219 9.77 4.49 15.24
N SER A 220 10.12 5.47 14.40
CA SER A 220 9.12 6.30 13.71
C SER A 220 8.16 5.51 12.82
N TYR A 221 8.57 4.34 12.33
CA TYR A 221 7.70 3.45 11.57
C TYR A 221 6.63 2.82 12.47
N ARG A 222 6.95 2.52 13.73
CA ARG A 222 6.01 1.98 14.73
C ARG A 222 4.97 3.01 15.16
N PHE A 223 5.39 4.27 15.27
CA PHE A 223 4.45 5.38 15.49
C PHE A 223 3.50 5.53 14.29
N MET A 224 4.02 5.44 13.08
CA MET A 224 3.24 5.52 11.85
C MET A 224 2.19 4.40 11.74
N ILE A 225 2.58 3.13 11.91
CA ILE A 225 1.64 1.99 11.83
C ILE A 225 0.57 2.06 12.93
N ARG A 226 0.93 2.47 14.16
CA ARG A 226 -0.05 2.70 15.22
C ARG A 226 -0.99 3.85 14.87
N TYR A 227 -0.47 4.96 14.35
CA TYR A 227 -1.24 6.14 13.98
C TYR A 227 -2.30 5.82 12.92
N PHE A 228 -1.91 5.14 11.83
CA PHE A 228 -2.85 4.70 10.81
C PHE A 228 -3.84 3.66 11.31
N SER A 229 -3.44 2.80 12.25
CA SER A 229 -4.35 1.80 12.84
C SER A 229 -5.47 2.39 13.70
N GLY A 230 -5.40 3.64 14.16
CA GLY A 230 -6.40 4.18 15.08
C GLY A 230 -6.52 5.70 15.11
N PRO A 231 -5.54 6.43 15.69
CA PRO A 231 -5.66 7.87 15.89
C PRO A 231 -5.94 8.69 14.62
N PHE A 232 -5.45 8.24 13.45
CA PHE A 232 -5.70 8.86 12.15
C PHE A 232 -7.19 9.16 11.91
N PHE A 233 -8.08 8.21 12.21
CA PHE A 233 -9.52 8.34 11.93
C PHE A 233 -10.19 9.48 12.71
N ASN A 234 -9.59 9.90 13.82
CA ASN A 234 -10.11 10.91 14.74
C ASN A 234 -9.37 12.26 14.64
N LEU A 235 -8.52 12.44 13.63
CA LEU A 235 -7.86 13.73 13.38
C LEU A 235 -8.92 14.82 13.15
N PRO A 236 -8.88 15.98 13.85
CA PRO A 236 -9.93 17.00 13.80
C PRO A 236 -10.28 17.47 12.38
N GLU A 237 -9.27 17.64 11.53
CA GLU A 237 -9.42 18.08 10.14
C GLU A 237 -10.17 17.07 9.26
N LEU A 238 -10.24 15.81 9.69
CA LEU A 238 -10.95 14.73 8.99
C LEU A 238 -12.38 14.52 9.49
N MET A 239 -12.78 15.13 10.61
CA MET A 239 -14.08 14.89 11.25
C MET A 239 -15.29 15.34 10.41
N LYS A 240 -15.05 16.22 9.42
CA LYS A 240 -16.08 16.72 8.50
C LYS A 240 -16.33 15.81 7.29
N TYR A 241 -15.50 14.80 7.05
CA TYR A 241 -15.61 13.90 5.89
C TYR A 241 -16.17 12.54 6.29
N ASP A 242 -16.87 11.91 5.34
CA ASP A 242 -17.45 10.57 5.48
C ASP A 242 -16.53 9.51 4.86
N TYR A 243 -15.78 9.86 3.81
CA TYR A 243 -14.81 8.98 3.16
C TYR A 243 -13.42 9.63 3.01
N TYR A 244 -12.39 8.79 2.92
CA TYR A 244 -11.05 9.19 2.51
C TYR A 244 -10.48 8.26 1.45
N TRP A 245 -9.52 8.77 0.67
CA TRP A 245 -8.61 7.96 -0.14
C TRP A 245 -7.17 8.24 0.32
N ARG A 246 -6.52 7.22 0.88
CA ARG A 246 -5.10 7.25 1.23
C ARG A 246 -4.24 7.17 -0.03
N VAL A 247 -3.37 8.17 -0.19
CA VAL A 247 -2.33 8.24 -1.22
C VAL A 247 -0.98 8.43 -0.54
N GLU A 248 0.01 7.63 -0.93
CA GLU A 248 1.38 7.72 -0.42
C GLU A 248 2.31 8.42 -1.43
N PRO A 249 3.49 8.93 -1.01
CA PRO A 249 4.53 9.35 -1.94
C PRO A 249 5.09 8.15 -2.74
N ASP A 250 5.71 8.45 -3.88
CA ASP A 250 6.37 7.49 -4.77
C ASP A 250 5.48 6.34 -5.28
N VAL A 251 4.21 6.63 -5.55
CA VAL A 251 3.25 5.70 -6.19
C VAL A 251 2.92 6.12 -7.62
N ASP A 252 2.41 5.20 -8.41
CA ASP A 252 1.94 5.48 -9.77
C ASP A 252 0.53 4.98 -9.98
N PHE A 253 -0.27 5.76 -10.68
CA PHE A 253 -1.56 5.37 -11.22
C PHE A 253 -1.43 5.19 -12.73
N TYR A 254 -2.04 4.15 -13.30
CA TYR A 254 -1.93 3.85 -14.74
C TYR A 254 -3.24 3.96 -15.51
N SER A 255 -4.38 4.01 -14.80
CA SER A 255 -5.71 4.04 -15.39
C SER A 255 -6.38 5.39 -15.23
N HIS A 256 -6.99 5.91 -16.30
CA HIS A 256 -7.99 6.97 -16.15
C HIS A 256 -9.27 6.44 -15.51
N VAL A 257 -9.75 7.12 -14.48
CA VAL A 257 -11.04 6.84 -13.83
C VAL A 257 -12.06 7.86 -14.34
N ASP A 258 -13.12 7.36 -14.98
CA ASP A 258 -14.16 8.18 -15.64
C ASP A 258 -15.49 8.22 -14.86
N TYR A 259 -15.47 7.74 -13.62
CA TYR A 259 -16.56 7.88 -12.65
C TYR A 259 -16.01 8.49 -11.36
N ASP A 260 -16.89 8.79 -10.40
CA ASP A 260 -16.50 9.23 -9.06
C ASP A 260 -16.49 8.02 -8.11
N PRO A 261 -15.32 7.54 -7.65
CA PRO A 261 -15.22 6.37 -6.78
C PRO A 261 -15.94 6.54 -5.45
N PHE A 262 -16.00 7.76 -4.91
CA PHE A 262 -16.67 8.01 -3.63
C PHE A 262 -18.18 8.01 -3.79
N VAL A 263 -18.72 8.56 -4.90
CA VAL A 263 -20.15 8.44 -5.21
C VAL A 263 -20.53 6.98 -5.43
N PHE A 264 -19.69 6.21 -6.13
CA PHE A 264 -19.88 4.77 -6.28
C PHE A 264 -19.92 4.05 -4.92
N MET A 265 -18.98 4.35 -4.02
CA MET A 265 -18.97 3.78 -2.68
C MET A 265 -20.22 4.15 -1.88
N GLU A 266 -20.62 5.42 -1.90
CA GLU A 266 -21.83 5.89 -1.22
C GLU A 266 -23.10 5.17 -1.72
N GLU A 267 -23.28 5.09 -3.04
CA GLU A 267 -24.46 4.47 -3.66
C GLU A 267 -24.55 2.97 -3.42
N LYS A 268 -23.39 2.29 -3.39
CA LYS A 268 -23.30 0.85 -3.13
C LYS A 268 -23.15 0.51 -1.65
N LYS A 269 -23.09 1.51 -0.76
CA LYS A 269 -22.84 1.34 0.68
C LYS A 269 -21.54 0.57 0.96
N ILE A 270 -20.51 0.80 0.14
CA ILE A 270 -19.18 0.24 0.32
C ILE A 270 -18.47 1.03 1.42
N LYS A 271 -17.90 0.32 2.38
CA LYS A 271 -17.14 0.89 3.51
C LYS A 271 -15.64 0.81 3.33
N TYR A 272 -15.16 -0.12 2.50
CA TYR A 272 -13.73 -0.29 2.25
C TYR A 272 -13.43 -0.64 0.79
N GLY A 273 -12.44 0.03 0.22
CA GLY A 273 -11.96 -0.15 -1.13
C GLY A 273 -10.47 -0.43 -1.17
N PHE A 274 -10.06 -1.48 -1.88
CA PHE A 274 -8.66 -1.88 -2.00
C PHE A 274 -8.26 -2.17 -3.45
N ASN A 275 -6.96 -2.27 -3.70
CA ASN A 275 -6.41 -2.63 -5.01
C ASN A 275 -5.54 -3.89 -4.99
N ILE A 276 -4.64 -4.02 -4.00
CA ILE A 276 -3.71 -5.15 -3.89
C ILE A 276 -3.99 -5.92 -2.59
N LEU A 277 -4.00 -7.26 -2.68
CA LEU A 277 -4.09 -8.20 -1.56
C LEU A 277 -2.80 -9.03 -1.50
N ILE A 278 -2.10 -9.01 -0.36
CA ILE A 278 -0.79 -9.67 -0.19
C ILE A 278 -0.68 -10.39 1.16
N PRO A 279 0.20 -11.39 1.31
CA PRO A 279 0.55 -11.94 2.60
C PRO A 279 1.54 -11.04 3.34
N GLU A 280 1.41 -10.98 4.66
CA GLU A 280 2.35 -10.31 5.58
C GLU A 280 3.54 -11.21 5.90
N LEU A 281 4.65 -10.57 6.29
CA LEU A 281 5.79 -11.23 6.94
C LEU A 281 5.37 -11.66 8.35
N MET A 282 5.12 -12.95 8.55
CA MET A 282 4.57 -13.49 9.80
C MET A 282 5.47 -13.21 11.03
N GLU A 283 6.77 -13.03 10.83
CA GLU A 283 7.75 -12.65 11.87
C GLU A 283 7.48 -11.26 12.47
N THR A 284 6.66 -10.45 11.80
CA THR A 284 6.35 -9.07 12.19
C THR A 284 5.05 -8.98 13.01
N ILE A 285 4.26 -10.05 12.98
CA ILE A 285 2.93 -10.16 13.60
C ILE A 285 2.70 -11.51 14.30
N PRO A 286 3.69 -12.12 15.00
CA PRO A 286 3.53 -13.47 15.54
C PRO A 286 2.35 -13.61 16.51
N THR A 287 1.96 -12.56 17.25
CA THR A 287 0.80 -12.62 18.18
C THR A 287 -0.42 -11.81 17.75
N LEU A 288 -0.42 -11.18 16.56
CA LEU A 288 -1.52 -10.33 16.10
C LEU A 288 -2.84 -11.11 16.05
N PHE A 289 -2.88 -12.21 15.30
CA PHE A 289 -4.11 -12.98 15.13
C PHE A 289 -4.60 -13.59 16.44
N GLN A 290 -3.69 -14.04 17.32
CA GLN A 290 -4.08 -14.52 18.65
C GLN A 290 -4.75 -13.42 19.48
N SER A 291 -4.25 -12.18 19.37
CA SER A 291 -4.84 -11.02 20.03
C SER A 291 -6.22 -10.69 19.45
N THR A 292 -6.38 -10.83 18.13
CA THR A 292 -7.66 -10.71 17.42
C THR A 292 -8.67 -11.77 17.88
N GLU A 293 -8.30 -13.06 17.87
CA GLU A 293 -9.15 -14.15 18.33
C GLU A 293 -9.60 -13.96 19.78
N ARG A 294 -8.68 -13.52 20.66
CA ARG A 294 -9.00 -13.19 22.05
C ARG A 294 -10.03 -12.05 22.13
N TYR A 295 -9.86 -10.99 21.33
CA TYR A 295 -10.83 -9.90 21.28
C TYR A 295 -12.21 -10.38 20.82
N MET A 296 -12.26 -11.22 19.78
CA MET A 296 -13.51 -11.81 19.29
C MET A 296 -14.23 -12.62 20.38
N GLN A 297 -13.50 -13.48 21.10
CA GLN A 297 -14.05 -14.30 22.17
C GLN A 297 -14.61 -13.46 23.31
N LEU A 298 -13.85 -12.46 23.78
CA LEU A 298 -14.27 -11.61 24.91
C LEU A 298 -15.48 -10.75 24.58
N ASN A 299 -15.67 -10.37 23.32
CA ASN A 299 -16.76 -9.50 22.88
C ASN A 299 -17.89 -10.26 22.16
N ASN A 300 -17.85 -11.60 22.13
CA ASN A 300 -18.81 -12.45 21.43
C ASN A 300 -19.01 -12.06 19.95
N ILE A 301 -17.93 -11.67 19.26
CA ILE A 301 -17.98 -11.29 17.85
C ILE A 301 -18.23 -12.54 17.01
N LYS A 302 -19.23 -12.45 16.13
CA LYS A 302 -19.54 -13.50 15.16
C LYS A 302 -18.98 -13.09 13.80
N ASP A 303 -18.26 -13.99 13.17
CA ASP A 303 -17.81 -13.82 11.79
C ASP A 303 -19.02 -13.58 10.87
N LYS A 304 -18.92 -12.53 10.03
CA LYS A 304 -19.89 -12.20 8.98
C LYS A 304 -19.55 -12.85 7.64
N GLY A 305 -18.59 -13.79 7.65
CA GLY A 305 -18.15 -14.59 6.52
C GLY A 305 -16.85 -14.10 5.87
N LEU A 306 -16.53 -12.82 6.01
CA LEU A 306 -15.37 -12.24 5.35
C LEU A 306 -14.04 -12.64 6.01
N LEU A 307 -14.04 -13.03 7.29
CA LEU A 307 -12.82 -13.46 7.99
C LEU A 307 -12.18 -14.71 7.36
N GLN A 308 -12.96 -15.50 6.61
CA GLN A 308 -12.50 -16.68 5.86
C GLN A 308 -11.41 -16.35 4.82
N LEU A 309 -11.32 -15.10 4.36
CA LEU A 309 -10.25 -14.64 3.47
C LEU A 309 -8.86 -14.70 4.14
N PHE A 310 -8.83 -14.60 5.47
CA PHE A 310 -7.65 -14.38 6.27
C PHE A 310 -7.22 -15.60 7.08
N VAL A 311 -7.99 -16.69 7.05
CA VAL A 311 -7.71 -17.92 7.79
C VAL A 311 -7.53 -19.12 6.85
N SER A 312 -6.64 -20.03 7.23
CA SER A 312 -6.22 -21.17 6.39
C SER A 312 -7.16 -22.38 6.35
N GLN A 313 -8.16 -22.47 7.24
CA GLN A 313 -9.15 -23.56 7.22
C GLN A 313 -10.55 -23.02 6.92
N HIS A 314 -11.15 -23.49 5.82
CA HIS A 314 -12.57 -23.33 5.50
C HIS A 314 -13.40 -24.27 6.40
N GLY A 315 -13.57 -23.89 7.67
CA GLY A 315 -14.37 -24.64 8.62
C GLY A 315 -15.11 -23.67 9.53
N HIS A 316 -16.41 -23.85 9.67
CA HIS A 316 -17.30 -23.05 10.50
C HIS A 316 -16.64 -22.61 11.83
N PHE A 317 -16.74 -21.31 12.14
CA PHE A 317 -16.37 -20.73 13.44
C PHE A 317 -17.27 -21.29 14.55
N GLU A 318 -17.05 -22.52 14.99
CA GLU A 318 -17.55 -22.96 16.28
C GLU A 318 -16.53 -22.52 17.34
N TYR A 319 -16.83 -21.39 17.98
CA TYR A 319 -16.19 -21.04 19.25
C TYR A 319 -16.50 -22.17 20.24
N ALA A 320 -15.58 -23.10 20.42
CA ALA A 320 -15.60 -23.96 21.59
C ALA A 320 -15.65 -23.02 22.80
N LYS A 321 -16.78 -22.99 23.52
CA LYS A 321 -16.97 -22.26 24.78
C LYS A 321 -15.96 -22.76 25.81
N LYS A 322 -14.70 -22.34 25.71
CA LYS A 322 -13.71 -22.52 26.75
C LYS A 322 -13.89 -21.38 27.74
N ASN A 323 -14.39 -21.74 28.92
CA ASN A 323 -14.47 -20.85 30.07
C ASN A 323 -13.05 -20.48 30.49
N TRP A 324 -12.51 -19.39 29.95
CA TRP A 324 -11.30 -18.78 30.46
C TRP A 324 -11.64 -18.08 31.77
N ILE A 325 -11.17 -18.61 32.90
CA ILE A 325 -11.40 -18.01 34.22
C ILE A 325 -10.66 -16.67 34.25
N THR A 326 -11.44 -15.61 34.41
CA THR A 326 -11.00 -14.22 34.50
C THR A 326 -10.40 -13.95 35.88
N GLY A 327 -9.09 -14.09 36.00
CA GLY A 327 -8.30 -13.66 37.16
C GLY A 327 -6.82 -13.70 36.79
N GLU A 328 -6.19 -12.54 36.72
CA GLU A 328 -4.84 -12.24 36.17
C GLU A 328 -3.71 -13.09 36.81
N VAL A 329 -2.50 -13.33 36.28
CA VAL A 329 -1.57 -12.63 35.35
C VAL A 329 -0.72 -13.69 34.62
N GLY A 330 -0.26 -13.46 33.38
CA GLY A 330 0.79 -14.27 32.74
C GLY A 330 1.94 -13.42 32.19
N THR A 331 3.14 -13.56 32.76
CA THR A 331 4.32 -12.71 32.52
C THR A 331 5.64 -13.48 32.63
N CYS A 332 5.69 -14.75 32.20
CA CYS A 332 6.58 -15.72 32.84
C CYS A 332 8.05 -15.24 32.95
N GLY A 333 8.37 -14.97 34.23
CA GLY A 333 9.57 -14.75 35.03
C GLY A 333 9.91 -13.30 35.31
N GLY A 334 9.27 -12.72 36.32
CA GLY A 334 9.60 -11.37 36.76
C GLY A 334 9.14 -10.27 35.80
N GLY A 335 8.07 -10.50 35.03
CA GLY A 335 7.42 -9.44 34.25
C GLY A 335 7.79 -9.38 32.76
N LYS A 336 8.63 -10.28 32.25
CA LYS A 336 9.04 -10.34 30.83
C LYS A 336 8.45 -11.57 30.12
N ILE A 337 8.08 -11.43 28.85
CA ILE A 337 7.58 -12.55 28.04
C ILE A 337 8.73 -13.54 27.76
N GLY A 338 8.52 -14.83 28.08
CA GLY A 338 9.28 -15.93 27.47
C GLY A 338 10.52 -16.45 28.21
N ASN A 339 10.78 -16.11 29.47
CA ASN A 339 11.93 -16.68 30.21
C ASN A 339 11.60 -17.97 30.99
N LYS A 340 10.37 -18.48 30.84
CA LYS A 340 9.89 -19.80 31.30
C LYS A 340 9.63 -19.98 32.80
N ILE A 341 9.65 -18.93 33.63
CA ILE A 341 9.42 -19.06 35.09
C ILE A 341 8.04 -18.52 35.48
N CYS A 342 7.18 -19.30 36.13
CA CYS A 342 5.84 -18.84 36.51
C CYS A 342 5.63 -19.04 38.05
N GLU A 343 5.01 -18.09 38.75
CA GLU A 343 5.08 -17.94 40.23
C GLU A 343 4.43 -19.05 41.08
N ASN A 344 3.63 -19.94 40.49
CA ASN A 344 2.87 -20.97 41.24
C ASN A 344 2.96 -22.38 40.61
N GLY A 345 4.10 -22.75 40.02
CA GLY A 345 4.31 -24.09 39.47
C GLY A 345 3.54 -24.42 38.17
N GLY A 346 2.99 -23.39 37.51
CA GLY A 346 2.40 -23.50 36.17
C GLY A 346 3.45 -23.46 35.05
N CYS A 347 3.04 -23.83 33.84
CA CYS A 347 3.89 -23.84 32.66
C CYS A 347 3.80 -22.52 31.87
N CYS A 348 4.89 -22.12 31.24
CA CYS A 348 4.97 -20.95 30.39
C CYS A 348 4.55 -21.30 28.96
N SER A 349 3.45 -20.74 28.48
CA SER A 349 3.12 -20.83 27.06
C SER A 349 4.23 -20.20 26.21
N LYS A 350 4.27 -20.55 24.92
CA LYS A 350 5.20 -19.92 23.95
C LYS A 350 5.03 -18.40 23.84
N TRP A 351 3.93 -17.87 24.37
CA TRP A 351 3.54 -16.47 24.32
C TRP A 351 3.79 -15.73 25.65
N GLY A 352 4.49 -16.36 26.61
CA GLY A 352 4.87 -15.74 27.89
C GLY A 352 3.78 -15.74 28.95
N TRP A 353 2.67 -16.43 28.74
CA TRP A 353 1.57 -16.53 29.70
C TRP A 353 1.71 -17.74 30.60
N CYS A 354 1.46 -17.55 31.90
CA CYS A 354 1.37 -18.61 32.90
C CYS A 354 0.05 -19.39 32.73
N GLY A 355 0.10 -20.72 32.80
CA GLY A 355 -1.09 -21.55 32.85
C GLY A 355 -0.78 -23.02 33.15
N ASN A 356 -1.79 -23.82 33.44
CA ASN A 356 -1.66 -25.19 33.93
C ASN A 356 -2.37 -26.25 33.04
N SER A 357 -2.87 -25.85 31.87
CA SER A 357 -3.44 -26.78 30.89
C SER A 357 -2.39 -27.34 29.94
N GLN A 358 -2.74 -28.41 29.21
CA GLN A 358 -1.92 -29.06 28.18
C GLN A 358 -1.28 -28.02 27.23
N SER A 359 -2.04 -27.01 26.77
CA SER A 359 -1.57 -25.92 25.90
C SER A 359 -0.46 -25.02 26.48
N PHE A 360 -0.22 -25.07 27.79
CA PHE A 360 0.89 -24.39 28.47
C PHE A 360 2.01 -25.37 28.80
N CYS A 361 1.70 -26.65 29.05
CA CYS A 361 2.64 -27.67 29.53
C CYS A 361 3.14 -28.68 28.47
N SER A 362 2.61 -28.68 27.24
CA SER A 362 2.90 -29.69 26.22
C SER A 362 3.49 -29.10 24.93
N ILE A 363 4.45 -28.17 25.03
CA ILE A 363 5.16 -27.72 23.82
C ILE A 363 6.19 -28.77 23.44
N GLN A 364 5.74 -29.71 22.60
CA GLN A 364 6.49 -30.04 21.40
C GLN A 364 5.72 -29.71 20.11
N ASP A 365 4.38 -29.51 20.12
CA ASP A 365 3.63 -29.08 18.93
C ASP A 365 2.41 -28.18 19.26
N CYS A 366 2.30 -27.06 18.53
CA CYS A 366 1.22 -26.06 18.37
C CYS A 366 0.50 -25.45 19.60
N VAL A 367 0.72 -24.14 19.78
CA VAL A 367 -0.13 -23.24 20.61
C VAL A 367 -0.78 -22.19 19.71
N GLY A 368 -2.10 -22.26 19.55
CA GLY A 368 -2.92 -21.51 18.60
C GLY A 368 -3.91 -22.51 17.99
N GLY A 369 -5.18 -22.15 17.84
CA GLY A 369 -6.13 -23.03 17.15
C GLY A 369 -5.56 -23.45 15.79
N CYS A 370 -5.95 -24.63 15.30
CA CYS A 370 -5.56 -25.15 13.99
C CYS A 370 -6.01 -24.28 12.80
N ASN A 371 -6.46 -23.05 13.02
CA ASN A 371 -6.81 -22.04 12.03
C ASN A 371 -5.72 -20.96 12.02
N MET A 372 -4.66 -21.19 11.26
CA MET A 372 -3.56 -20.22 11.15
C MET A 372 -4.03 -19.03 10.31
N TYR A 373 -3.82 -17.81 10.80
CA TYR A 373 -3.83 -16.62 9.94
C TYR A 373 -2.94 -16.90 8.74
N ASN A 374 -3.50 -16.77 7.54
CA ASN A 374 -2.79 -17.11 6.31
C ASN A 374 -1.85 -15.99 5.85
N GLY A 375 -1.76 -14.89 6.60
CA GLY A 375 -0.94 -13.72 6.29
C GLY A 375 -1.66 -12.68 5.42
N ASN A 376 -2.74 -13.05 4.72
CA ASN A 376 -3.40 -12.18 3.75
C ASN A 376 -3.90 -10.90 4.40
N HIS A 377 -3.70 -9.78 3.71
CA HIS A 377 -4.25 -8.49 4.08
C HIS A 377 -4.37 -7.59 2.85
N PHE A 378 -5.33 -6.68 2.89
CA PHE A 378 -5.45 -5.60 1.93
C PHE A 378 -4.30 -4.62 2.15
N TRP A 379 -3.59 -4.27 1.09
CA TRP A 379 -2.40 -3.43 1.19
C TRP A 379 -2.82 -1.95 1.30
N SER A 380 -2.72 -1.41 2.52
CA SER A 380 -3.36 -0.14 2.94
C SER A 380 -2.78 1.13 2.31
N ASN A 381 -1.67 1.07 1.56
CA ASN A 381 -1.14 2.23 0.84
C ASN A 381 -2.07 2.72 -0.28
N PHE A 382 -2.91 1.83 -0.82
CA PHE A 382 -4.10 2.13 -1.59
C PHE A 382 -5.32 1.75 -0.76
N GLU A 383 -6.03 2.75 -0.26
CA GLU A 383 -7.18 2.52 0.60
C GLU A 383 -8.22 3.62 0.39
N LEU A 384 -9.44 3.24 0.03
CA LEU A 384 -10.61 4.10 0.14
C LEU A 384 -11.44 3.62 1.32
N GLY A 385 -11.56 4.42 2.37
CA GLY A 385 -12.18 4.01 3.62
C GLY A 385 -13.34 4.90 4.05
N SER A 386 -14.35 4.29 4.67
CA SER A 386 -15.42 4.99 5.38
C SER A 386 -14.96 5.36 6.78
N PHE A 387 -14.97 6.65 7.10
CA PHE A 387 -14.71 7.11 8.46
C PHE A 387 -15.78 6.62 9.44
N GLU A 388 -17.02 6.44 9.02
CA GLU A 388 -18.10 5.91 9.88
C GLU A 388 -17.70 4.52 10.44
N PHE A 389 -17.22 3.63 9.57
CA PHE A 389 -16.77 2.30 9.97
C PHE A 389 -15.61 2.37 10.97
N PHE A 390 -14.55 3.07 10.61
CA PHE A 390 -13.34 3.14 11.43
C PHE A 390 -13.54 3.93 12.73
N ARG A 391 -14.46 4.91 12.78
CA ARG A 391 -14.84 5.62 14.02
C ARG A 391 -15.86 4.83 14.86
N GLY A 392 -16.46 3.79 14.30
CA GLY A 392 -17.44 2.95 14.98
C GLY A 392 -16.88 2.25 16.21
N ASN A 393 -17.74 2.01 17.19
CA ASN A 393 -17.37 1.39 18.48
C ASN A 393 -16.70 0.01 18.32
N GLU A 394 -17.10 -0.78 17.32
CA GLU A 394 -16.52 -2.09 17.04
C GLU A 394 -15.03 -1.98 16.68
N TYR A 395 -14.71 -1.11 15.71
CA TYR A 395 -13.33 -0.89 15.28
C TYR A 395 -12.50 -0.24 16.40
N GLN A 396 -13.03 0.81 17.04
CA GLN A 396 -12.31 1.52 18.11
C GLN A 396 -12.05 0.61 19.31
N GLY A 397 -13.01 -0.25 19.68
CA GLY A 397 -12.82 -1.25 20.72
C GLY A 397 -11.72 -2.26 20.39
N TYR A 398 -11.68 -2.72 19.13
CA TYR A 398 -10.65 -3.64 18.64
C TYR A 398 -9.26 -2.98 18.66
N PHE A 399 -9.12 -1.79 18.07
CA PHE A 399 -7.88 -1.03 18.09
C PHE A 399 -7.37 -0.81 19.53
N ASN A 400 -8.23 -0.37 20.44
CA ASN A 400 -7.87 -0.13 21.83
C ASN A 400 -7.38 -1.41 22.54
N SER A 401 -7.94 -2.58 22.20
CA SER A 401 -7.46 -3.86 22.71
C SER A 401 -6.07 -4.20 22.18
N LEU A 402 -5.81 -3.98 20.90
CA LEU A 402 -4.49 -4.21 20.29
C LEU A 402 -3.44 -3.22 20.81
N ASP A 403 -3.81 -1.96 20.98
CA ASP A 403 -2.91 -0.91 21.47
C ASP A 403 -2.44 -1.21 22.90
N LYS A 404 -3.35 -1.72 23.75
CA LYS A 404 -3.03 -2.22 25.10
C LYS A 404 -2.17 -3.48 25.10
N ALA A 405 -2.31 -4.35 24.08
CA ALA A 405 -1.46 -5.53 23.94
C ALA A 405 -0.01 -5.17 23.58
N GLY A 406 0.22 -3.99 22.99
CA GLY A 406 1.56 -3.43 22.76
C GLY A 406 2.31 -3.99 21.55
N GLY A 407 1.69 -4.83 20.72
CA GLY A 407 2.33 -5.45 19.56
C GLY A 407 2.83 -4.47 18.49
N PHE A 408 2.29 -3.24 18.44
CA PHE A 408 2.86 -2.16 17.62
C PHE A 408 4.33 -1.85 17.99
N PHE A 409 4.71 -2.03 19.27
CA PHE A 409 6.01 -1.66 19.81
C PHE A 409 6.89 -2.86 20.15
N TYR A 410 6.30 -3.96 20.63
CA TYR A 410 7.01 -5.17 20.99
C TYR A 410 7.13 -6.18 19.82
N GLU A 411 6.33 -6.04 18.76
CA GLU A 411 6.43 -6.83 17.52
C GLU A 411 6.69 -5.92 16.33
N ARG A 412 5.83 -5.82 15.31
CA ARG A 412 5.80 -4.74 14.29
C ARG A 412 4.46 -4.79 13.54
N TRP A 413 3.36 -4.78 14.28
CA TRP A 413 2.00 -4.89 13.71
C TRP A 413 1.69 -3.76 12.74
N GLY A 414 1.66 -4.07 11.44
CA GLY A 414 1.30 -3.12 10.40
C GLY A 414 -0.17 -2.72 10.49
N ASP A 415 -0.49 -1.51 10.05
CA ASP A 415 -1.89 -1.04 9.90
C ASP A 415 -2.65 -1.89 8.88
N ALA A 416 -2.00 -2.34 7.81
CA ALA A 416 -2.61 -3.14 6.76
C ALA A 416 -3.25 -4.47 7.27
N PRO A 417 -2.52 -5.36 8.00
CA PRO A 417 -3.14 -6.54 8.60
C PRO A 417 -4.12 -6.20 9.74
N VAL A 418 -3.92 -5.10 10.48
CA VAL A 418 -4.88 -4.66 11.52
C VAL A 418 -6.23 -4.26 10.89
N HIS A 419 -6.21 -3.42 9.85
CA HIS A 419 -7.40 -3.02 9.10
C HIS A 419 -8.09 -4.24 8.50
N SER A 420 -7.32 -5.12 7.85
CA SER A 420 -7.84 -6.31 7.17
C SER A 420 -8.55 -7.26 8.12
N LEU A 421 -7.97 -7.54 9.29
CA LEU A 421 -8.61 -8.37 10.30
C LEU A 421 -9.88 -7.70 10.85
N ALA A 422 -9.88 -6.38 11.08
CA ALA A 422 -11.09 -5.68 11.50
C ALA A 422 -12.20 -5.74 10.43
N ILE A 423 -11.85 -5.54 9.16
CA ILE A 423 -12.75 -5.68 8.03
C ILE A 423 -13.32 -7.10 7.95
N GLY A 424 -12.46 -8.12 8.08
CA GLY A 424 -12.87 -9.52 8.10
C GLY A 424 -13.85 -9.84 9.21
N MET A 425 -13.65 -9.28 10.41
CA MET A 425 -14.54 -9.48 11.55
C MET A 425 -15.87 -8.74 11.44
N PHE A 426 -15.86 -7.49 10.96
CA PHE A 426 -16.97 -6.56 11.15
C PHE A 426 -17.76 -6.23 9.89
N LEU A 427 -17.22 -6.49 8.70
CA LEU A 427 -17.88 -6.18 7.43
C LEU A 427 -18.33 -7.44 6.69
N LYS A 428 -19.34 -7.25 5.84
CA LYS A 428 -19.75 -8.22 4.84
C LYS A 428 -18.96 -8.05 3.54
N LYS A 429 -18.91 -9.08 2.70
CA LYS A 429 -18.26 -9.01 1.38
C LYS A 429 -18.87 -7.88 0.52
N SER A 430 -20.18 -7.67 0.58
CA SER A 430 -20.87 -6.61 -0.17
C SER A 430 -20.44 -5.19 0.23
N GLU A 431 -19.89 -5.01 1.43
CA GLU A 431 -19.43 -3.72 1.96
C GLU A 431 -17.96 -3.43 1.61
N VAL A 432 -17.29 -4.34 0.91
CA VAL A 432 -15.87 -4.24 0.54
C VAL A 432 -15.72 -4.39 -0.97
N HIS A 433 -14.95 -3.50 -1.60
CA HIS A 433 -14.81 -3.45 -3.05
C HIS A 433 -13.34 -3.54 -3.49
N TRP A 434 -13.11 -4.34 -4.52
CA TRP A 434 -11.83 -4.39 -5.21
C TRP A 434 -11.85 -3.48 -6.42
N PHE A 435 -11.07 -2.40 -6.39
CA PHE A 435 -10.88 -1.46 -7.50
C PHE A 435 -9.90 -2.02 -8.54
N GLY A 436 -10.26 -3.15 -9.14
CA GLY A 436 -9.47 -3.86 -10.16
C GLY A 436 -9.40 -3.15 -11.51
N ASP A 437 -10.11 -2.05 -11.70
CA ASP A 437 -10.08 -1.16 -12.86
C ASP A 437 -9.01 -0.07 -12.75
N ILE A 438 -8.46 0.16 -11.55
CA ILE A 438 -7.43 1.17 -11.30
C ILE A 438 -6.05 0.49 -11.29
N GLY A 439 -5.22 0.79 -12.29
CA GLY A 439 -3.82 0.40 -12.29
C GLY A 439 -3.04 1.21 -11.29
N TYR A 440 -2.25 0.55 -10.46
CA TYR A 440 -1.56 1.13 -9.32
C TYR A 440 -0.21 0.45 -9.08
N ARG A 441 0.81 1.23 -8.72
CA ARG A 441 2.11 0.73 -8.28
C ARG A 441 2.55 1.41 -7.01
N HIS A 442 3.14 0.63 -6.12
CA HIS A 442 3.93 1.11 -4.99
C HIS A 442 5.19 0.24 -4.87
N ALA A 443 6.35 0.88 -4.87
CA ALA A 443 7.65 0.21 -4.98
C ALA A 443 7.69 -0.81 -6.15
N GLU A 444 8.11 -2.04 -5.88
CA GLU A 444 8.27 -3.09 -6.90
C GLU A 444 6.95 -3.82 -7.23
N LEU A 445 5.86 -3.54 -6.51
CA LEU A 445 4.57 -4.19 -6.72
C LEU A 445 3.66 -3.28 -7.55
N ALA A 446 3.24 -3.76 -8.71
CA ALA A 446 2.35 -3.04 -9.61
C ALA A 446 1.18 -3.91 -10.04
N TYR A 447 -0.05 -3.48 -9.79
CA TYR A 447 -1.24 -4.05 -10.40
C TYR A 447 -1.61 -3.28 -11.68
N CYS A 448 -1.85 -4.02 -12.75
CA CYS A 448 -2.40 -3.47 -13.98
C CYS A 448 -3.66 -4.23 -14.39
N PRO A 449 -4.79 -3.55 -14.65
CA PRO A 449 -6.02 -4.18 -15.10
C PRO A 449 -5.80 -5.01 -16.37
N LYS A 450 -6.40 -6.21 -16.42
CA LYS A 450 -6.42 -7.01 -17.65
C LYS A 450 -7.28 -6.27 -18.69
N ILE A 451 -6.66 -5.92 -19.81
CA ILE A 451 -7.38 -5.38 -20.97
C ILE A 451 -8.29 -6.50 -21.46
N LEU A 452 -9.60 -6.33 -21.36
CA LEU A 452 -10.55 -7.20 -22.07
C LEU A 452 -10.28 -7.01 -23.57
N ASP A 453 -9.96 -8.10 -24.27
CA ASP A 453 -9.63 -8.10 -25.69
C ASP A 453 -10.64 -7.25 -26.49
N GLY A 454 -10.14 -6.21 -27.16
CA GLY A 454 -10.93 -5.25 -27.94
C GLY A 454 -11.17 -3.88 -27.28
N CYS A 455 -11.00 -3.73 -25.96
CA CYS A 455 -11.16 -2.45 -25.25
C CYS A 455 -9.77 -1.74 -25.18
N TYR A 456 -9.23 -1.33 -26.32
CA TYR A 456 -7.95 -0.58 -26.39
C TYR A 456 -8.12 0.89 -25.97
N LEU A 457 -7.11 1.40 -25.27
CA LEU A 457 -6.89 2.78 -24.81
C LEU A 457 -7.45 3.09 -23.41
N ARG A 458 -6.64 2.86 -22.37
CA ARG A 458 -6.65 3.66 -21.11
C ARG A 458 -5.60 3.30 -20.06
N LEU A 459 -4.68 2.39 -20.35
CA LEU A 459 -3.64 1.96 -19.42
C LEU A 459 -2.29 2.47 -19.90
N ASN A 460 -1.57 3.22 -19.06
CA ASN A 460 -0.15 3.51 -19.26
C ASN A 460 0.75 2.39 -18.69
N CYS A 461 0.31 1.14 -18.81
CA CYS A 461 1.04 -0.03 -18.35
C CYS A 461 2.03 -0.51 -19.42
N THR A 462 3.32 -0.46 -19.13
CA THR A 462 4.39 -1.01 -20.00
C THR A 462 4.60 -2.50 -19.73
N ASN A 463 5.33 -3.23 -20.59
CA ASN A 463 5.67 -4.64 -20.33
C ASN A 463 6.38 -4.84 -18.97
N SER A 464 7.22 -3.89 -18.54
CA SER A 464 7.84 -3.91 -17.22
C SER A 464 6.83 -3.81 -16.05
N THR A 465 5.66 -3.20 -16.24
CA THR A 465 4.58 -3.19 -15.22
C THR A 465 3.82 -4.50 -15.16
N LYS A 466 3.76 -5.27 -16.25
CA LYS A 466 3.17 -6.62 -16.26
C LYS A 466 4.06 -7.63 -15.54
N ASP A 467 5.37 -7.47 -15.65
CA ASP A 467 6.36 -8.31 -14.96
C ASP A 467 6.48 -7.99 -13.45
N ALA A 468 5.99 -6.81 -13.03
CA ALA A 468 5.98 -6.33 -11.65
C ALA A 468 4.70 -6.73 -10.86
N TYR A 469 3.78 -7.49 -11.46
CA TYR A 469 2.71 -8.17 -10.74
C TYR A 469 3.08 -9.64 -10.57
N PRO A 470 3.56 -10.07 -9.39
CA PRO A 470 3.94 -11.46 -9.19
C PRO A 470 2.74 -12.40 -9.38
N LYS A 471 2.90 -13.55 -10.04
CA LYS A 471 1.79 -14.53 -10.18
C LYS A 471 1.14 -14.94 -8.85
N TRP A 472 1.85 -14.81 -7.72
CA TRP A 472 1.26 -15.09 -6.42
C TRP A 472 0.20 -14.06 -6.01
N THR A 473 0.30 -12.78 -6.41
CA THR A 473 -0.75 -11.78 -6.11
C THR A 473 -2.05 -12.06 -6.85
N GLU A 474 -1.99 -12.63 -8.07
CA GLU A 474 -3.18 -13.12 -8.78
C GLU A 474 -3.92 -14.19 -7.95
N ASN A 475 -3.19 -15.14 -7.36
CA ASN A 475 -3.80 -16.20 -6.54
C ASN A 475 -4.56 -15.65 -5.31
N HIS A 476 -4.11 -14.54 -4.73
CA HIS A 476 -4.80 -13.92 -3.59
C HIS A 476 -6.06 -13.18 -4.05
N ILE A 477 -6.01 -12.47 -5.19
CA ILE A 477 -7.20 -11.86 -5.78
C ILE A 477 -8.22 -12.93 -6.22
N ASP A 478 -7.77 -14.09 -6.70
CA ASP A 478 -8.64 -15.22 -6.96
C ASP A 478 -9.32 -15.73 -5.67
N ALA A 479 -8.60 -15.73 -4.54
CA ALA A 479 -9.22 -16.05 -3.25
C ALA A 479 -10.35 -15.07 -2.89
N TRP A 480 -10.17 -13.76 -3.15
CA TRP A 480 -11.22 -12.76 -2.99
C TRP A 480 -12.44 -13.04 -3.90
N HIS A 481 -12.21 -13.37 -5.17
CA HIS A 481 -13.30 -13.70 -6.10
C HIS A 481 -14.04 -14.98 -5.71
N ASN A 482 -13.31 -16.00 -5.25
CA ASN A 482 -13.85 -17.31 -4.88
C ASN A 482 -14.57 -17.34 -3.53
N LEU A 483 -14.50 -16.28 -2.72
CA LEU A 483 -15.30 -16.18 -1.49
C LEU A 483 -16.81 -16.28 -1.83
N PRO A 484 -17.56 -17.24 -1.26
CA PRO A 484 -18.98 -17.42 -1.56
C PRO A 484 -19.80 -16.16 -1.28
N PHE A 485 -20.67 -15.77 -2.21
CA PHE A 485 -21.62 -14.66 -2.02
C PHE A 485 -22.72 -14.97 -0.99
N TYR A 486 -22.97 -16.25 -0.67
CA TYR A 486 -24.04 -16.69 0.23
C TYR A 486 -23.75 -16.46 1.73
N LEU A 487 -22.78 -15.61 2.06
CA LEU A 487 -22.48 -15.21 3.44
C LEU A 487 -23.17 -13.87 3.83
N ASP A 488 -23.99 -13.31 2.93
CA ASP A 488 -24.76 -12.07 3.17
C ASP A 488 -26.13 -12.27 3.83
#